data_AF-A0AAD8ITY8-F1
#
_entry.id   AF-A0AAD8ITY8-F1
#
_cell.length_a   1.000
_cell.length_b   1.000
_cell.length_c   1.000
_cell.angle_alpha   90.00
_cell.angle_beta   90.00
_cell.angle_gamma   90.00
#
_symmetry.space_group_name_H-M   'P 1'
#
loop_
_entity.id
_entity.type
_entity.pdbx_description
1 polymer ?
#
loop_
_entity_poly.entity_id
_entity_poly.type
_entity_poly.pdbx_seq_one_letter_code
_entity_poly.pdbx_strand_id
1 'polypeptide(L)'
;MATSAWNTTMDEDIFISIWNLHRCPKRWEDADKFNPERWPLDGPNPNETNQSFSYLPFGGGPRKCVGDMFASFEAIVAVAMLVRRFNFQMALGAPPVKMTTGATIHTTEGLNMTVTKRIKPPAMTVEASSLRDDSSINMRRDAVADQKGEVSAARS
;
A
#
# COMPACT_ATOMS: atom_id res chain seq x y z
N MET A 1 33.48 -23.85 5.73
CA MET A 1 32.34 -24.78 5.94
C MET A 1 31.24 -24.38 4.97
N ALA A 2 31.11 -25.09 3.85
CA ALA A 2 30.00 -24.92 2.93
C ALA A 2 28.78 -25.60 3.55
N THR A 3 27.86 -24.81 4.10
CA THR A 3 26.52 -25.30 4.44
C THR A 3 25.82 -25.64 3.13
N SER A 4 25.34 -26.87 2.99
CA SER A 4 24.65 -27.40 1.82
C SER A 4 23.45 -26.53 1.44
N ALA A 5 23.68 -25.53 0.60
CA ALA A 5 22.65 -24.78 -0.10
C ALA A 5 22.18 -25.66 -1.25
N TRP A 6 20.91 -26.04 -1.20
CA TRP A 6 20.23 -26.93 -2.13
C TRP A 6 20.65 -26.71 -3.58
N ASN A 7 20.98 -27.82 -4.29
CA ASN A 7 21.31 -27.78 -5.70
C ASN A 7 20.03 -27.99 -6.51
N THR A 8 19.52 -26.92 -7.13
CA THR A 8 18.39 -26.98 -8.06
C THR A 8 18.87 -27.39 -9.45
N THR A 9 18.14 -28.29 -10.09
CA THR A 9 18.36 -28.71 -11.48
C THR A 9 17.53 -27.88 -12.46
N MET A 10 17.84 -27.95 -13.77
CA MET A 10 16.99 -27.34 -14.79
C MET A 10 15.60 -27.99 -14.79
N ASP A 11 14.59 -27.21 -15.16
CA ASP A 11 13.18 -27.66 -15.26
C ASP A 11 12.50 -28.06 -13.93
N GLU A 12 13.00 -27.56 -12.79
CA GLU A 12 12.32 -27.71 -11.51
C GLU A 12 11.12 -26.77 -11.36
N ASP A 13 9.99 -27.32 -10.95
CA ASP A 13 8.79 -26.56 -10.58
C ASP A 13 8.94 -25.96 -9.17
N ILE A 14 8.98 -24.63 -9.10
CA ILE A 14 9.17 -23.89 -7.85
C ILE A 14 7.90 -23.11 -7.49
N PHE A 15 7.34 -23.39 -6.32
CA PHE A 15 6.23 -22.63 -5.74
C PHE A 15 6.71 -21.72 -4.62
N ILE A 16 6.64 -20.41 -4.83
CA ILE A 16 6.91 -19.41 -3.79
C ILE A 16 5.64 -19.20 -2.98
N SER A 17 5.63 -19.67 -1.72
CA SER A 17 4.48 -19.47 -0.84
C SER A 17 4.44 -18.04 -0.28
N ILE A 18 3.75 -17.15 -1.00
CA ILE A 18 3.48 -15.77 -0.56
C ILE A 18 2.71 -15.76 0.76
N TRP A 19 1.79 -16.71 0.95
CA TRP A 19 1.04 -16.88 2.20
C TRP A 19 1.99 -17.06 3.40
N ASN A 20 2.98 -17.94 3.27
CA ASN A 20 3.95 -18.19 4.33
C ASN A 20 4.86 -16.98 4.57
N LEU A 21 5.27 -16.26 3.51
CA LEU A 21 6.06 -15.04 3.65
C LEU A 21 5.32 -13.96 4.42
N HIS A 22 4.05 -13.69 4.08
CA HIS A 22 3.24 -12.65 4.71
C HIS A 22 2.81 -13.00 6.14
N ARG A 23 2.87 -14.27 6.53
CA ARG A 23 2.50 -14.76 7.87
C ARG A 23 3.66 -15.37 8.65
N CYS A 24 4.90 -15.17 8.21
CA CYS A 24 6.06 -15.73 8.89
C CYS A 24 6.27 -15.05 10.27
N PRO A 25 6.16 -15.76 11.40
CA PRO A 25 6.36 -15.16 12.74
C PRO A 25 7.79 -14.67 12.99
N LYS A 26 8.75 -15.11 12.16
CA LYS A 26 10.14 -14.63 12.21
C LYS A 26 10.33 -13.27 11.51
N ARG A 27 9.35 -12.85 10.71
CA ARG A 27 9.37 -11.58 9.95
C ARG A 27 8.32 -10.59 10.45
N TRP A 28 7.22 -11.09 10.99
CA TRP A 28 6.07 -10.30 11.40
C TRP A 28 5.71 -10.58 12.86
N GLU A 29 5.73 -9.53 13.67
CA GLU A 29 5.09 -9.55 14.98
C GLU A 29 3.57 -9.68 14.81
N ASP A 30 2.95 -10.53 15.64
CA ASP A 30 1.53 -10.87 15.57
C ASP A 30 1.08 -11.13 14.12
N ALA A 31 1.74 -12.07 13.45
CA ALA A 31 1.61 -12.27 11.99
C ALA A 31 0.17 -12.56 11.53
N ASP A 32 -0.65 -13.19 12.38
CA ASP A 32 -2.05 -13.51 12.07
C ASP A 32 -3.03 -12.39 12.47
N LYS A 33 -2.55 -11.33 13.14
CA LYS A 33 -3.39 -10.21 13.57
C LYS A 33 -3.58 -9.21 12.44
N PHE A 34 -4.84 -8.88 12.17
CA PHE A 34 -5.20 -7.75 11.32
C PHE A 34 -4.88 -6.43 12.04
N ASN A 35 -3.70 -5.88 11.76
CA ASN A 35 -3.23 -4.60 12.30
C ASN A 35 -2.71 -3.72 11.14
N PRO A 36 -3.53 -2.80 10.60
CA PRO A 36 -3.08 -1.88 9.56
C PRO A 36 -1.93 -0.96 9.99
N GLU A 37 -1.87 -0.60 11.28
CA GLU A 37 -0.86 0.29 11.86
C GLU A 37 0.50 -0.38 12.08
N ARG A 38 0.67 -1.64 11.68
CA ARG A 38 2.01 -2.27 11.64
C ARG A 38 2.98 -1.52 10.72
N TRP A 39 2.44 -0.73 9.79
CA TRP A 39 3.18 0.24 9.00
C TRP A 39 2.82 1.65 9.49
N PRO A 40 3.81 2.52 9.79
CA PRO A 40 3.53 3.88 10.24
C PRO A 40 2.68 4.64 9.23
N LEU A 41 1.62 5.31 9.70
CA LEU A 41 0.65 6.00 8.84
C LEU A 41 1.28 7.11 7.99
N ASP A 42 2.21 7.86 8.58
CA ASP A 42 2.98 8.93 7.90
C ASP A 42 4.29 8.41 7.28
N GLY A 43 4.50 7.09 7.30
CA GLY A 43 5.66 6.43 6.73
C GLY A 43 5.51 6.08 5.25
N PRO A 44 6.56 5.52 4.63
CA PRO A 44 6.44 4.98 3.28
C PRO A 44 5.51 3.77 3.25
N ASN A 45 4.68 3.68 2.20
CA ASN A 45 3.84 2.50 1.98
C ASN A 45 4.70 1.23 1.84
N PRO A 46 4.28 0.10 2.43
CA PRO A 46 5.03 -1.15 2.36
C PRO A 46 5.05 -1.71 0.93
N ASN A 47 6.20 -2.21 0.50
CA ASN A 47 6.41 -2.86 -0.79
C ASN A 47 7.51 -3.94 -0.73
N GLU A 48 7.76 -4.61 -1.84
CA GLU A 48 8.73 -5.71 -1.92
C GLU A 48 10.16 -5.30 -1.56
N THR A 49 10.54 -4.05 -1.87
CA THR A 49 11.89 -3.54 -1.63
C THR A 49 12.08 -3.18 -0.16
N ASN A 50 11.18 -2.35 0.39
CA ASN A 50 11.33 -1.88 1.77
C ASN A 50 10.98 -2.95 2.82
N GLN A 51 10.31 -4.05 2.43
CA GLN A 51 10.08 -5.21 3.29
C GLN A 51 11.01 -6.39 2.97
N SER A 52 12.09 -6.19 2.19
CA SER A 52 13.08 -7.23 1.88
C SER A 52 12.44 -8.54 1.39
N PHE A 53 11.50 -8.45 0.44
CA PHE A 53 10.73 -9.56 -0.13
C PHE A 53 9.88 -10.38 0.87
N SER A 54 9.71 -9.91 2.11
CA SER A 54 8.79 -10.53 3.08
C SER A 54 7.33 -10.13 2.85
N TYR A 55 7.11 -9.03 2.12
CA TYR A 55 5.80 -8.54 1.68
C TYR A 55 5.81 -8.37 0.16
N LEU A 56 4.87 -9.02 -0.53
CA LEU A 56 4.81 -9.17 -1.99
C LEU A 56 3.37 -9.06 -2.50
N PRO A 57 2.66 -7.94 -2.23
CA PRO A 57 1.26 -7.79 -2.63
C PRO A 57 1.07 -7.80 -4.15
N PHE A 58 2.10 -7.37 -4.90
CA PHE A 58 2.09 -7.25 -6.35
C PHE A 58 3.25 -8.02 -7.01
N GLY A 59 3.84 -8.99 -6.30
CA GLY A 59 5.04 -9.69 -6.73
C GLY A 59 6.31 -8.83 -6.61
N GLY A 60 7.31 -9.10 -7.45
CA GLY A 60 8.58 -8.37 -7.47
C GLY A 60 9.44 -8.73 -8.69
N GLY A 61 10.50 -7.96 -8.92
CA GLY A 61 11.42 -8.17 -10.04
C GLY A 61 10.80 -7.89 -11.42
N PRO A 62 11.39 -8.42 -12.52
CA PRO A 62 10.96 -8.14 -13.90
C PRO A 62 9.54 -8.61 -14.26
N ARG A 63 8.91 -9.42 -13.40
CA ARG A 63 7.55 -9.96 -13.58
C ARG A 63 6.56 -9.41 -12.56
N LYS A 64 6.92 -8.31 -11.88
CA LYS A 64 6.02 -7.58 -10.98
C LYS A 64 4.74 -7.16 -11.73
N CYS A 65 3.62 -7.13 -11.01
CA CYS A 65 2.34 -6.67 -11.55
C CYS A 65 2.47 -5.24 -12.12
N VAL A 66 2.08 -5.07 -13.39
CA VAL A 66 2.05 -3.77 -14.07
C VAL A 66 0.90 -2.87 -13.58
N GLY A 67 -0.11 -3.45 -12.94
CA GLY A 67 -1.30 -2.76 -12.44
C GLY A 67 -1.26 -2.44 -10.94
N ASP A 68 -0.09 -2.44 -10.30
CA ASP A 68 0.03 -2.25 -8.85
C ASP A 68 -0.58 -0.93 -8.35
N MET A 69 -0.28 0.17 -9.02
CA MET A 69 -0.84 1.49 -8.71
C MET A 69 -2.33 1.56 -9.01
N PHE A 70 -2.76 0.98 -10.11
CA PHE A 70 -4.18 0.96 -10.51
C PHE A 70 -5.03 0.22 -9.47
N ALA A 71 -4.64 -1.01 -9.13
CA ALA A 71 -5.36 -1.84 -8.17
C ALA A 71 -5.34 -1.21 -6.77
N SER A 72 -4.24 -0.57 -6.38
CA SER A 72 -4.14 0.15 -5.10
C SER A 72 -5.15 1.28 -5.01
N PHE A 73 -5.20 2.14 -6.03
CA PHE A 73 -6.16 3.25 -6.05
C PHE A 73 -7.61 2.78 -6.16
N GLU A 74 -7.88 1.76 -6.98
CA GLU A 74 -9.20 1.15 -7.10
C GLU A 74 -9.71 0.65 -5.74
N ALA A 75 -8.88 -0.12 -5.02
CA ALA A 75 -9.22 -0.66 -3.71
C ALA A 75 -9.43 0.45 -2.67
N ILE A 76 -8.55 1.47 -2.64
CA ILE A 76 -8.68 2.63 -1.74
C ILE A 76 -10.01 3.35 -1.98
N VAL A 77 -10.33 3.66 -3.24
CA VAL A 77 -11.57 4.37 -3.60
C VAL A 77 -12.79 3.54 -3.24
N ALA A 78 -12.80 2.26 -3.58
CA ALA A 78 -13.92 1.36 -3.28
C ALA A 78 -14.17 1.27 -1.77
N VAL A 79 -13.13 0.97 -0.99
CA VAL A 79 -13.23 0.86 0.48
C VAL A 79 -13.67 2.18 1.10
N ALA A 80 -13.01 3.30 0.77
CA ALA A 80 -13.35 4.61 1.30
C ALA A 80 -14.82 4.99 1.03
N MET A 81 -15.30 4.74 -0.19
CA MET A 81 -16.66 5.06 -0.60
C MET A 81 -17.71 4.18 0.08
N LEU A 82 -17.41 2.90 0.30
CA LEU A 82 -18.30 1.96 0.98
C LEU A 82 -18.38 2.26 2.48
N VAL A 83 -17.26 2.36 3.19
CA VAL A 83 -17.22 2.62 4.64
C VAL A 83 -17.69 4.03 5.00
N ARG A 84 -17.65 4.97 4.04
CA ARG A 84 -18.25 6.29 4.20
C ARG A 84 -19.77 6.23 4.33
N ARG A 85 -20.42 5.31 3.59
CA ARG A 85 -21.87 5.28 3.41
C ARG A 85 -22.56 4.20 4.23
N PHE A 86 -21.87 3.12 4.56
CA PHE A 86 -22.48 1.95 5.16
C PHE A 86 -21.70 1.42 6.36
N ASN A 87 -22.42 0.79 7.28
CA ASN A 87 -21.85 -0.09 8.29
C ASN A 87 -22.07 -1.54 7.83
N PHE A 88 -21.04 -2.36 7.95
CA PHE A 88 -21.04 -3.77 7.56
C PHE A 88 -20.94 -4.63 8.82
N GLN A 89 -21.78 -5.66 8.91
CA GLN A 89 -21.76 -6.68 9.96
C GLN A 89 -22.01 -8.04 9.34
N MET A 90 -21.52 -9.12 9.97
CA MET A 90 -21.86 -10.47 9.51
C MET A 90 -23.37 -10.69 9.58
N ALA A 91 -23.96 -11.27 8.53
CA ALA A 91 -25.38 -11.56 8.54
C ALA A 91 -25.70 -12.65 9.58
N LEU A 92 -26.88 -12.57 10.21
CA LEU A 92 -27.32 -13.61 11.14
C LEU A 92 -27.49 -14.94 10.40
N GLY A 93 -26.85 -16.00 10.91
CA GLY A 93 -26.86 -17.31 10.26
C GLY A 93 -25.98 -17.40 9.00
N ALA A 94 -25.10 -16.42 8.75
CA ALA A 94 -24.11 -16.54 7.68
C ALA A 94 -23.25 -17.81 7.85
N PRO A 95 -22.92 -18.51 6.75
CA PRO A 95 -22.03 -19.66 6.83
C PRO A 95 -20.63 -19.23 7.34
N PRO A 96 -19.86 -20.15 7.95
CA PRO A 96 -18.49 -19.87 8.34
C PRO A 96 -17.64 -19.44 7.13
N VAL A 97 -16.92 -18.33 7.27
CA VAL A 97 -16.03 -17.85 6.20
C VAL A 97 -14.79 -18.73 6.15
N LYS A 98 -14.76 -19.64 5.17
CA LYS A 98 -13.60 -20.52 4.87
C LYS A 98 -13.01 -20.16 3.52
N MET A 99 -11.74 -20.50 3.34
CA MET A 99 -10.98 -20.19 2.13
C MET A 99 -10.95 -21.38 1.17
N THR A 100 -11.01 -21.09 -0.12
CA THR A 100 -10.58 -21.98 -1.21
C THR A 100 -9.53 -21.28 -2.05
N THR A 101 -8.63 -22.05 -2.66
CA THR A 101 -7.47 -21.54 -3.40
C THR A 101 -7.63 -21.73 -4.91
N GLY A 102 -6.97 -20.86 -5.66
CA GLY A 102 -6.93 -20.83 -7.12
C GLY A 102 -5.93 -19.75 -7.56
N ALA A 103 -6.19 -19.08 -8.68
CA ALA A 103 -5.45 -17.86 -9.02
C ALA A 103 -5.57 -16.77 -7.94
N THR A 104 -6.73 -16.71 -7.28
CA THR A 104 -7.03 -15.87 -6.13
C THR A 104 -7.62 -16.70 -4.99
N ILE A 105 -7.60 -16.17 -3.77
CA ILE A 105 -8.28 -16.78 -2.62
C ILE A 105 -9.75 -16.37 -2.66
N HIS A 106 -10.65 -17.36 -2.65
CA HIS A 106 -12.09 -17.14 -2.59
C HIS A 106 -12.66 -17.65 -1.27
N THR A 107 -13.86 -17.18 -0.91
CA THR A 107 -14.67 -17.80 0.13
C THR A 107 -15.40 -19.01 -0.42
N THR A 108 -15.61 -20.04 0.39
CA THR A 108 -16.32 -21.26 -0.03
C THR A 108 -17.80 -21.01 -0.32
N GLU A 109 -18.44 -20.12 0.44
CA GLU A 109 -19.90 -19.91 0.43
C GLU A 109 -20.28 -18.42 0.41
N GLY A 110 -19.37 -17.55 -0.05
CA GLY A 110 -19.58 -16.11 -0.05
C GLY A 110 -19.19 -15.43 1.27
N LEU A 111 -19.38 -14.11 1.32
CA LEU A 111 -19.19 -13.28 2.51
C LEU A 111 -20.50 -12.54 2.78
N ASN A 112 -21.43 -13.19 3.48
CA ASN A 112 -22.77 -12.67 3.66
C ASN A 112 -22.81 -11.66 4.80
N MET A 113 -23.17 -10.41 4.48
CA MET A 113 -23.15 -9.29 5.41
C MET A 113 -24.49 -8.55 5.43
N THR A 114 -24.87 -8.07 6.61
CA THR A 114 -25.91 -7.05 6.76
C THR A 114 -25.28 -5.67 6.52
N VAL A 115 -25.91 -4.88 5.66
CA VAL A 115 -25.46 -3.53 5.29
C VAL A 115 -26.49 -2.52 5.77
N THR A 116 -26.07 -1.57 6.60
CA THR A 116 -26.94 -0.48 7.09
C THR A 116 -26.37 0.87 6.71
N LYS A 117 -27.23 1.86 6.42
CA LYS A 117 -26.78 3.22 6.10
C LYS A 117 -26.08 3.84 7.31
N ARG A 118 -24.87 4.36 7.10
CA ARG A 118 -24.11 5.04 8.15
C ARG A 118 -24.65 6.45 8.33
N ILE A 119 -25.03 6.80 9.57
CA ILE A 119 -25.37 8.17 9.93
C ILE A 119 -24.06 8.97 9.92
N LYS A 120 -23.97 9.94 9.00
CA LYS A 120 -22.80 10.83 8.89
C LYS A 120 -22.73 11.67 10.16
N PRO A 121 -21.60 11.72 10.87
CA PRO A 121 -21.40 12.71 11.93
C PRO A 121 -21.67 14.11 11.35
N PRO A 122 -22.27 15.04 12.12
CA PRO A 122 -22.41 16.42 11.66
C PRO A 122 -21.04 16.90 11.19
N ALA A 123 -21.00 17.60 10.05
CA ALA A 123 -19.74 18.10 9.52
C ALA A 123 -19.11 19.00 10.59
N MET A 124 -17.99 18.56 11.17
CA MET A 124 -17.17 19.47 11.96
C MET A 124 -16.57 20.46 10.97
N THR A 125 -17.01 21.71 11.03
CA THR A 125 -16.29 22.84 10.44
C THR A 125 -14.93 22.88 11.15
N VAL A 126 -13.90 22.37 10.48
CA VAL A 126 -12.53 22.64 10.89
C VAL A 126 -12.27 24.09 10.52
N GLU A 127 -12.37 24.99 11.50
CA GLU A 127 -11.88 26.37 11.38
C GLU A 127 -10.41 26.28 10.96
N ALA A 128 -10.08 26.84 9.80
CA ALA A 128 -8.72 26.94 9.28
C ALA A 128 -7.92 28.02 10.04
N SER A 129 -7.88 27.95 11.37
CA SER A 129 -7.24 28.95 12.22
C SER A 129 -5.93 28.41 12.82
N SER A 130 -4.95 28.09 11.98
CA SER A 130 -3.52 28.08 12.35
C SER A 130 -2.58 27.83 11.16
N LEU A 131 -2.83 28.47 10.00
CA LEU A 131 -1.73 28.77 9.07
C LEU A 131 -0.98 29.97 9.66
N ARG A 132 0.13 29.72 10.36
CA ARG A 132 1.08 30.78 10.72
C ARG A 132 1.71 31.27 9.41
N ASP A 133 1.39 32.49 9.05
CA ASP A 133 2.04 33.27 8.00
C ASP A 133 3.50 33.52 8.43
N ASP A 134 4.44 32.77 7.87
CA ASP A 134 5.87 32.98 8.11
C ASP A 134 6.43 33.94 7.04
N SER A 135 5.97 35.19 7.09
CA SER A 135 6.38 36.26 6.19
C SER A 135 7.78 36.82 6.50
N SER A 136 8.70 36.00 7.02
CA SER A 136 10.03 36.43 7.48
C SER A 136 11.17 36.21 6.48
N ILE A 137 10.90 35.61 5.31
CA ILE A 137 11.89 35.46 4.23
C ILE A 137 11.72 36.58 3.20
N ASN A 138 12.21 37.78 3.54
CA ASN A 138 12.70 38.73 2.51
C ASN A 138 13.55 39.84 3.13
N MET A 139 14.85 39.58 3.28
CA MET A 139 15.86 40.64 3.29
C MET A 139 17.22 40.07 2.85
N ARG A 140 17.58 40.34 1.60
CA ARG A 140 18.91 40.74 1.10
C ARG A 140 18.86 40.82 -0.43
N ARG A 141 18.40 41.97 -0.91
CA ARG A 141 18.79 42.49 -2.22
C ARG A 141 19.89 43.50 -1.95
N ASP A 142 21.12 43.16 -2.29
CA ASP A 142 22.10 44.14 -2.73
C ASP A 142 22.59 43.72 -4.11
N ALA A 143 22.44 44.66 -5.04
CA ALA A 143 22.84 44.61 -6.45
C ALA A 143 24.38 44.60 -6.56
N VAL A 144 25.06 44.19 -7.64
CA VAL A 144 25.14 44.69 -9.04
C VAL A 144 26.14 43.71 -9.71
N ALA A 145 25.97 43.18 -10.91
CA ALA A 145 26.41 43.82 -12.15
C ALA A 145 26.04 42.99 -13.40
N ASP A 146 25.64 43.75 -14.40
CA ASP A 146 25.46 43.46 -15.82
C ASP A 146 26.71 42.81 -16.48
N GLN A 147 26.49 41.73 -17.26
CA GLN A 147 27.21 41.54 -18.52
C GLN A 147 26.48 40.54 -19.44
N LYS A 148 26.00 41.09 -20.56
CA LYS A 148 25.57 40.41 -21.79
C LYS A 148 26.60 39.41 -22.31
N GLY A 149 26.15 38.32 -22.94
CA GLY A 149 27.02 37.47 -23.76
C GLY A 149 26.41 36.17 -24.26
N GLU A 150 25.82 36.23 -25.44
CA GLU A 150 25.69 35.21 -26.49
C GLU A 150 25.22 33.77 -26.22
N VAL A 151 24.15 33.43 -26.95
CA VAL A 151 23.62 32.10 -27.18
C VAL A 151 24.41 31.46 -28.33
N SER A 152 25.00 30.27 -28.11
CA SER A 152 25.48 29.42 -29.20
C SER A 152 24.80 28.06 -29.14
N ALA A 153 24.01 27.79 -30.16
CA ALA A 153 23.48 26.47 -30.45
C ALA A 153 24.54 25.68 -31.23
N ALA A 154 24.76 24.42 -30.84
CA ALA A 154 25.33 23.42 -31.73
C ALA A 154 24.65 22.06 -31.49
N ARG A 155 23.91 21.63 -32.51
CA ARG A 155 23.57 20.22 -32.79
C ARG A 155 24.88 19.49 -33.11
N SER A 156 25.04 18.19 -32.81
CA SER A 156 24.61 17.05 -33.63
C SER A 156 24.86 15.78 -32.83
#